data_AF-A0AA43IIR8-F1
#
_entry.id   AF-A0AA43IIR8-F1
#
_cell.length_a   1.000
_cell.length_b   1.000
_cell.length_c   1.000
_cell.angle_alpha   90.00
_cell.angle_beta   90.00
_cell.angle_gamma   90.00
#
_symmetry.space_group_name_H-M   'P 1'
#
loop_
_entity.id
_entity.type
_entity.pdbx_description
1 polymer ?
#
loop_
_entity_poly.entity_id
_entity_poly.type
_entity_poly.pdbx_seq_one_letter_code
_entity_poly.pdbx_strand_id
1 'polypeptide(L)'
;MTDRVNQIIQNLDTGSAPSVAQAVDTVKGLSELTFDEKLNLAQALAKVFFHAHHTGSTLMPKLAVRVEKRIAKFGPEMIPFLFDSVHEADSDTAVYFGKTLARSGHEGLAYILPKLADYQDRDHDLINLIQVLSYFKIPEAAKAVPIILGLATHHNHQVTAMSLFTVGRLTQLLPAPSFDEALRSSMFESAFRFLSSAQVLVRKNAARCLGKMLRKGLLTDAQEKKLCKAFLAITGKDENHNWDRAFIVRRETEDYLPYFRQGYLSVKVYKQHNKILAKRLLCPATYHFTIEVPLIAHKIEAGQFVIIRPHIYSERIPLSVCAWNREQGTIDIIISAVGKTTTELNAMEPGDSLQDIVGPLGERSTLPTSIGTCVVIGGGYGTGAIIPTAKDLKALGNKVIGIVGARSADSLIMVDALSQVCDEVVVTTNDGSKGLRGFVTEALQEILQHEPIIHVLAIGPVPMMKAVSEMTRSAIIPTYVSLNAVMVDGTGMCGACRVTVGGETKFACFHGPDFDGHKVDFDNLMKRQKMFVKQEKLALASMKI
;
A
#
# COMPACT_ATOMS: atom_id res chain seq x y z
N MET A 1 -31.12 2.20 46.75
CA MET A 1 -30.84 1.00 45.93
C MET A 1 -31.28 -0.21 46.71
N THR A 2 -32.06 -1.10 46.10
CA THR A 2 -32.43 -2.37 46.73
C THR A 2 -31.22 -3.31 46.88
N ASP A 3 -31.16 -4.12 47.94
CA ASP A 3 -30.07 -5.09 48.18
C ASP A 3 -29.84 -6.02 46.98
N ARG A 4 -30.92 -6.32 46.24
CA ARG A 4 -30.92 -7.10 45.01
C ARG A 4 -30.06 -6.46 43.89
N VAL A 5 -30.08 -5.13 43.74
CA VAL A 5 -29.30 -4.41 42.72
C VAL A 5 -27.82 -4.37 43.09
N ASN A 6 -27.52 -4.11 44.37
CA ASN A 6 -26.13 -4.08 44.87
C ASN A 6 -25.41 -5.41 44.64
N GLN A 7 -26.07 -6.54 44.88
CA GLN A 7 -25.47 -7.86 44.68
C GLN A 7 -25.20 -8.17 43.19
N ILE A 8 -26.05 -7.69 42.28
CA ILE A 8 -25.82 -7.84 40.83
C ILE A 8 -24.60 -7.02 40.39
N ILE A 9 -24.48 -5.78 40.86
CA ILE A 9 -23.34 -4.89 40.56
C ILE A 9 -22.04 -5.52 41.06
N GLN A 10 -22.03 -6.05 42.28
CA GLN A 10 -20.85 -6.72 42.83
C GLN A 10 -20.40 -7.91 41.97
N ASN A 11 -21.35 -8.70 41.46
CA ASN A 11 -21.06 -9.84 40.58
C ASN A 11 -20.55 -9.42 39.18
N LEU A 12 -20.94 -8.23 38.69
CA LEU A 12 -20.41 -7.64 37.46
C LEU A 12 -18.98 -7.13 37.65
N ASP A 13 -18.66 -6.62 38.84
CA ASP A 13 -17.37 -5.99 39.15
C ASP A 13 -16.27 -6.99 39.55
N THR A 14 -16.64 -8.10 40.19
CA THR A 14 -15.68 -9.05 40.80
C THR A 14 -15.72 -10.45 40.18
N GLY A 15 -16.60 -10.67 39.20
CA GLY A 15 -16.93 -12.00 38.68
C GLY A 15 -16.02 -12.51 37.55
N SER A 16 -15.84 -13.83 37.50
CA SER A 16 -15.35 -14.52 36.30
C SER A 16 -16.32 -14.36 35.12
N ALA A 17 -15.89 -14.56 33.87
CA ALA A 17 -16.78 -14.40 32.70
C ALA A 17 -18.12 -15.18 32.79
N PRO A 18 -18.17 -16.42 33.34
CA PRO A 18 -19.44 -17.08 33.67
C PRO A 18 -20.30 -16.35 34.72
N SER A 19 -19.69 -15.80 35.76
CA SER A 19 -20.38 -15.02 36.81
C SER A 19 -20.98 -13.74 36.24
N VAL A 20 -20.24 -13.02 35.40
CA VAL A 20 -20.73 -11.84 34.68
C VAL A 20 -21.89 -12.24 33.75
N ALA A 21 -21.78 -13.38 33.05
CA ALA A 21 -22.86 -13.87 32.19
C ALA A 21 -24.15 -14.16 32.96
N GLN A 22 -24.04 -14.75 34.15
CA GLN A 22 -25.18 -15.00 35.04
C GLN A 22 -25.79 -13.68 35.54
N ALA A 23 -24.96 -12.71 35.96
CA ALA A 23 -25.43 -11.40 36.39
C ALA A 23 -26.23 -10.67 35.29
N VAL A 24 -25.75 -10.71 34.04
CA VAL A 24 -26.45 -10.14 32.87
C VAL A 24 -27.79 -10.85 32.59
N ASP A 25 -27.92 -12.13 32.93
CA ASP A 25 -29.19 -12.87 32.84
C ASP A 25 -30.15 -12.50 33.98
N THR A 26 -29.65 -12.32 35.21
CA THR A 26 -30.46 -11.87 36.34
C THR A 26 -31.09 -10.50 36.08
N VAL A 27 -30.36 -9.57 35.44
CA VAL A 27 -30.91 -8.25 35.04
C VAL A 27 -32.15 -8.38 34.15
N LYS A 28 -32.28 -9.46 33.36
CA LYS A 28 -33.45 -9.69 32.49
C LYS A 28 -34.75 -9.79 33.28
N GLY A 29 -34.70 -10.34 34.50
CA GLY A 29 -35.87 -10.60 35.33
C GLY A 29 -36.29 -9.42 36.21
N LEU A 30 -35.58 -8.30 36.15
CA LEU A 30 -35.91 -7.11 36.94
C LEU A 30 -37.06 -6.34 36.28
N SER A 31 -38.06 -5.97 37.08
CA SER A 31 -39.15 -5.05 36.75
C SER A 31 -39.18 -3.90 37.76
N GLU A 32 -39.84 -2.80 37.41
CA GLU A 32 -40.12 -1.66 38.31
C GLU A 32 -38.87 -1.00 38.94
N LEU A 33 -37.82 -0.83 38.13
CA LEU A 33 -36.59 -0.15 38.56
C LEU A 33 -36.77 1.37 38.57
N THR A 34 -36.23 2.03 39.60
CA THR A 34 -36.11 3.51 39.61
C THR A 34 -35.07 3.98 38.60
N PHE A 35 -35.06 5.28 38.28
CA PHE A 35 -34.03 5.88 37.42
C PHE A 35 -32.62 5.62 37.96
N ASP A 36 -32.38 5.85 39.25
CA ASP A 36 -31.07 5.62 39.88
C ASP A 36 -30.64 4.16 39.80
N GLU A 37 -31.57 3.21 39.97
CA GLU A 37 -31.26 1.78 39.85
C GLU A 37 -30.91 1.41 38.40
N LYS A 38 -31.62 1.96 37.41
CA LYS A 38 -31.29 1.76 35.99
C LYS A 38 -29.93 2.36 35.63
N LEU A 39 -29.63 3.56 36.09
CA LEU A 39 -28.35 4.23 35.81
C LEU A 39 -27.17 3.45 36.41
N ASN A 40 -27.28 3.06 37.69
CA ASN A 40 -26.23 2.27 38.36
C ASN A 40 -26.02 0.91 37.67
N LEU A 41 -27.11 0.22 37.30
CA LEU A 41 -27.02 -1.02 36.54
C LEU A 41 -26.42 -0.81 35.15
N ALA A 42 -26.78 0.27 34.44
CA ALA A 42 -26.25 0.58 33.12
C ALA A 42 -24.74 0.83 33.18
N GLN A 43 -24.27 1.60 34.16
CA GLN A 43 -22.85 1.85 34.41
C GLN A 43 -22.08 0.56 34.73
N ALA A 44 -22.61 -0.28 35.62
CA ALA A 44 -21.99 -1.55 35.97
C ALA A 44 -21.93 -2.51 34.76
N LEU A 45 -23.02 -2.61 33.99
CA LEU A 45 -23.08 -3.42 32.78
C LEU A 45 -22.12 -2.90 31.70
N ALA A 46 -21.99 -1.59 31.55
CA ALA A 46 -21.12 -0.97 30.56
C ALA A 46 -19.63 -1.29 30.75
N LYS A 47 -19.20 -1.63 31.98
CA LYS A 47 -17.82 -2.12 32.23
C LYS A 47 -17.47 -3.34 31.38
N VAL A 48 -18.46 -4.16 31.02
CA VAL A 48 -18.28 -5.32 30.12
C VAL A 48 -17.76 -4.90 28.74
N PHE A 49 -18.10 -3.70 28.26
CA PHE A 49 -17.65 -3.21 26.96
C PHE A 49 -16.13 -3.01 26.92
N PHE A 50 -15.55 -2.42 27.98
CA PHE A 50 -14.10 -2.24 28.10
C PHE A 50 -13.34 -3.57 28.14
N HIS A 51 -13.92 -4.61 28.74
CA HIS A 51 -13.30 -5.94 28.85
C HIS A 51 -13.47 -6.81 27.58
N ALA A 52 -14.34 -6.40 26.65
CA ALA A 52 -14.64 -7.17 25.45
C ALA A 52 -13.47 -7.27 24.47
N HIS A 53 -12.56 -6.29 24.47
CA HIS A 53 -11.40 -6.24 23.56
C HIS A 53 -10.09 -6.69 24.22
N HIS A 54 -9.97 -6.59 25.55
CA HIS A 54 -8.69 -6.72 26.25
C HIS A 54 -8.38 -8.12 26.83
N THR A 55 -9.34 -9.05 26.81
CA THR A 55 -9.24 -10.30 27.59
C THR A 55 -8.87 -11.55 26.78
N GLY A 56 -8.69 -11.45 25.46
CA GLY A 56 -8.47 -12.62 24.58
C GLY A 56 -9.60 -13.67 24.60
N SER A 57 -10.70 -13.37 25.28
CA SER A 57 -11.82 -14.28 25.52
C SER A 57 -12.83 -14.21 24.38
N THR A 58 -13.18 -15.38 23.82
CA THR A 58 -14.27 -15.50 22.83
C THR A 58 -15.67 -15.27 23.42
N LEU A 59 -15.81 -15.29 24.75
CA LEU A 59 -17.10 -15.16 25.43
C LEU A 59 -17.48 -13.68 25.66
N MET A 60 -16.50 -12.82 25.92
CA MET A 60 -16.73 -11.42 26.28
C MET A 60 -17.41 -10.60 25.18
N PRO A 61 -17.04 -10.72 23.88
CA PRO A 61 -17.76 -10.05 22.80
C PRO A 61 -19.23 -10.49 22.69
N LYS A 62 -19.52 -11.79 22.92
CA LYS A 62 -20.90 -12.30 22.93
C LYS A 62 -21.70 -11.73 24.09
N LEU A 63 -21.05 -11.56 25.24
CA LEU A 63 -21.65 -10.98 26.42
C LEU A 63 -21.92 -9.47 26.25
N ALA A 64 -21.01 -8.73 25.63
CA ALA A 64 -21.21 -7.32 25.28
C ALA A 64 -22.48 -7.12 24.44
N VAL A 65 -22.72 -7.97 23.42
CA VAL A 65 -23.96 -7.92 22.61
C VAL A 65 -25.22 -8.17 23.44
N ARG A 66 -25.14 -9.02 24.48
CA ARG A 66 -26.25 -9.23 25.42
C ARG A 66 -26.46 -7.98 26.27
N VAL A 67 -25.39 -7.37 26.77
CA VAL A 67 -25.42 -6.13 27.56
C VAL A 67 -26.05 -4.98 26.78
N GLU A 68 -25.69 -4.79 25.50
CA GLU A 68 -26.32 -3.78 24.63
C GLU A 68 -27.86 -3.88 24.68
N LYS A 69 -28.39 -5.10 24.59
CA LYS A 69 -29.84 -5.36 24.61
C LYS A 69 -30.47 -5.11 25.98
N ARG A 70 -29.70 -5.21 27.07
CA ARG A 70 -30.19 -4.99 28.44
C ARG A 70 -30.27 -3.50 28.73
N ILE A 71 -29.19 -2.77 28.48
CA ILE A 71 -29.15 -1.32 28.73
C ILE A 71 -30.21 -0.61 27.87
N ALA A 72 -30.36 -0.98 26.60
CA ALA A 72 -31.39 -0.40 25.74
C ALA A 72 -32.83 -0.62 26.22
N LYS A 73 -33.10 -1.63 27.07
CA LYS A 73 -34.43 -1.89 27.65
C LYS A 73 -34.74 -1.03 28.87
N PHE A 74 -33.76 -0.34 29.46
CA PHE A 74 -34.00 0.56 30.58
C PHE A 74 -34.75 1.82 30.17
N GLY A 75 -34.76 2.13 28.87
CA GLY A 75 -35.58 3.18 28.28
C GLY A 75 -34.79 4.41 27.86
N PRO A 76 -35.49 5.45 27.36
CA PRO A 76 -34.88 6.63 26.74
C PRO A 76 -34.10 7.49 27.72
N GLU A 77 -34.42 7.41 29.01
CA GLU A 77 -33.70 8.06 30.09
C GLU A 77 -32.21 7.69 30.18
N MET A 78 -31.79 6.58 29.57
CA MET A 78 -30.37 6.19 29.48
C MET A 78 -29.62 6.86 28.31
N ILE A 79 -30.30 7.57 27.41
CA ILE A 79 -29.68 8.20 26.23
C ILE A 79 -28.56 9.18 26.62
N PRO A 80 -28.71 10.09 27.61
CA PRO A 80 -27.64 10.99 28.01
C PRO A 80 -26.38 10.25 28.48
N PHE A 81 -26.55 9.27 29.37
CA PHE A 81 -25.45 8.42 29.85
C PHE A 81 -24.73 7.70 28.70
N LEU A 82 -25.49 7.12 27.77
CA LEU A 82 -24.92 6.42 26.62
C LEU A 82 -24.19 7.37 25.67
N PHE A 83 -24.75 8.55 25.43
CA PHE A 83 -24.13 9.59 24.62
C PHE A 83 -22.82 10.05 25.26
N ASP A 84 -22.82 10.28 26.58
CA ASP A 84 -21.63 10.69 27.30
C ASP A 84 -20.54 9.62 27.25
N SER A 85 -20.93 8.37 27.43
CA SER A 85 -20.00 7.24 27.37
C SER A 85 -19.39 7.01 25.99
N VAL A 86 -20.04 7.44 24.90
CA VAL A 86 -19.47 7.32 23.53
C VAL A 86 -18.29 8.27 23.35
N HIS A 87 -18.35 9.48 23.90
CA HIS A 87 -17.27 10.46 23.72
C HIS A 87 -16.08 10.20 24.66
N GLU A 88 -16.31 9.64 25.84
CA GLU A 88 -15.22 9.32 26.80
C GLU A 88 -14.48 8.03 26.47
N ALA A 89 -15.06 7.14 25.67
CA ALA A 89 -14.52 5.82 25.37
C ALA A 89 -13.51 5.82 24.22
N ASP A 90 -12.57 4.87 24.27
CA ASP A 90 -11.75 4.51 23.11
C ASP A 90 -12.61 4.01 21.95
N SER A 91 -12.09 4.05 20.72
CA SER A 91 -12.87 3.73 19.52
C SER A 91 -13.49 2.32 19.51
N ASP A 92 -12.83 1.32 20.10
CA ASP A 92 -13.36 -0.05 20.13
C ASP A 92 -14.52 -0.16 21.13
N THR A 93 -14.38 0.45 22.30
CA THR A 93 -15.44 0.47 23.32
C THR A 93 -16.63 1.34 22.88
N ALA A 94 -16.37 2.49 22.24
CA ALA A 94 -17.39 3.41 21.72
C ALA A 94 -18.36 2.72 20.74
N VAL A 95 -17.91 1.67 20.04
CA VAL A 95 -18.78 0.85 19.17
C VAL A 95 -19.94 0.22 19.95
N TYR A 96 -19.72 -0.32 21.15
CA TYR A 96 -20.78 -0.96 21.92
C TYR A 96 -21.75 0.06 22.51
N PHE A 97 -21.26 1.17 23.03
CA PHE A 97 -22.10 2.28 23.48
C PHE A 97 -22.93 2.83 22.32
N GLY A 98 -22.30 3.06 21.17
CA GLY A 98 -22.98 3.52 19.96
C GLY A 98 -24.07 2.57 19.47
N LYS A 99 -23.80 1.26 19.43
CA LYS A 99 -24.82 0.25 19.09
C LYS A 99 -25.97 0.23 20.10
N THR A 100 -25.66 0.40 21.39
CA THR A 100 -26.66 0.46 22.47
C THR A 100 -27.54 1.69 22.30
N LEU A 101 -26.94 2.86 22.08
CA LEU A 101 -27.63 4.12 21.85
C LEU A 101 -28.51 4.07 20.59
N ALA A 102 -28.03 3.45 19.51
CA ALA A 102 -28.79 3.29 18.28
C ALA A 102 -30.04 2.40 18.44
N ARG A 103 -30.12 1.56 19.48
CA ARG A 103 -31.33 0.77 19.79
C ARG A 103 -32.47 1.63 20.35
N SER A 104 -32.18 2.82 20.85
CA SER A 104 -33.19 3.79 21.30
C SER A 104 -33.96 4.45 20.13
N GLY A 105 -33.63 4.11 18.88
CA GLY A 105 -34.44 4.48 17.72
C GLY A 105 -34.57 6.00 17.54
N HIS A 106 -35.80 6.49 17.38
CA HIS A 106 -36.05 7.90 17.06
C HIS A 106 -35.55 8.85 18.15
N GLU A 107 -35.69 8.49 19.43
CA GLU A 107 -35.29 9.35 20.55
C GLU A 107 -33.76 9.49 20.62
N GLY A 108 -33.03 8.39 20.42
CA GLY A 108 -31.57 8.43 20.35
C GLY A 108 -31.07 9.27 19.18
N LEU A 109 -31.69 9.13 18.00
CA LEU A 109 -31.32 9.92 16.82
C LEU A 109 -31.61 11.42 17.04
N ALA A 110 -32.78 11.76 17.57
CA ALA A 110 -33.17 13.13 17.86
C ALA A 110 -32.26 13.80 18.89
N TYR A 111 -31.68 13.02 19.81
CA TYR A 111 -30.73 13.51 20.81
C TYR A 111 -29.35 13.82 20.22
N ILE A 112 -28.82 12.94 19.35
CA ILE A 112 -27.44 13.06 18.82
C ILE A 112 -27.33 14.17 17.77
N LEU A 113 -28.26 14.20 16.80
CA LEU A 113 -28.12 15.07 15.61
C LEU A 113 -27.83 16.55 15.92
N PRO A 114 -28.59 17.24 16.81
CA PRO A 114 -28.32 18.65 17.08
C PRO A 114 -26.99 18.88 17.80
N LYS A 115 -26.49 17.90 18.55
CA LYS A 115 -25.27 18.00 19.35
C LYS A 115 -23.98 17.80 18.55
N LEU A 116 -24.04 17.22 17.35
CA LEU A 116 -22.84 17.00 16.52
C LEU A 116 -22.06 18.29 16.25
N ALA A 117 -22.74 19.43 16.15
CA ALA A 117 -22.12 20.73 15.93
C ALA A 117 -21.20 21.14 17.10
N ASP A 118 -21.50 20.71 18.32
CA ASP A 118 -20.75 21.07 19.54
C ASP A 118 -19.37 20.40 19.60
N TYR A 119 -19.10 19.42 18.73
CA TYR A 119 -17.89 18.60 18.74
C TYR A 119 -17.02 18.80 17.48
N GLN A 120 -17.28 19.82 16.66
CA GLN A 120 -16.50 20.06 15.43
C GLN A 120 -15.00 20.24 15.68
N ASP A 121 -14.62 20.80 16.83
CA ASP A 121 -13.21 21.01 17.22
C ASP A 121 -12.62 19.82 18.01
N ARG A 122 -13.37 18.73 18.20
CA ARG A 122 -12.99 17.54 18.99
C ARG A 122 -12.97 16.30 18.11
N ASP A 123 -11.93 16.19 17.27
CA ASP A 123 -11.82 15.17 16.21
C ASP A 123 -12.14 13.73 16.67
N HIS A 124 -11.53 13.27 17.76
CA HIS A 124 -11.73 11.90 18.27
C HIS A 124 -13.20 11.63 18.60
N ASP A 125 -13.84 12.55 19.30
CA ASP A 125 -15.19 12.41 19.80
C ASP A 125 -16.20 12.52 18.66
N LEU A 126 -15.93 13.45 17.73
CA LEU A 126 -16.69 13.61 16.50
C LEU A 126 -16.65 12.33 15.66
N ILE A 127 -15.49 11.68 15.51
CA ILE A 127 -15.35 10.40 14.80
C ILE A 127 -16.25 9.33 15.45
N ASN A 128 -16.19 9.18 16.77
CA ASN A 128 -17.02 8.22 17.49
C ASN A 128 -18.51 8.52 17.28
N LEU A 129 -18.93 9.78 17.42
CA LEU A 129 -20.33 10.21 17.25
C LEU A 129 -20.84 9.99 15.81
N ILE A 130 -20.05 10.33 14.80
CA ILE A 130 -20.38 10.04 13.39
C ILE A 130 -20.53 8.53 13.18
N GLN A 131 -19.68 7.71 13.80
CA GLN A 131 -19.77 6.26 13.69
C GLN A 131 -21.06 5.71 14.32
N VAL A 132 -21.54 6.29 15.42
CA VAL A 132 -22.81 5.88 16.06
C VAL A 132 -23.98 5.96 15.10
N LEU A 133 -24.03 7.01 14.26
CA LEU A 133 -25.09 7.19 13.26
C LEU A 133 -25.19 5.98 12.31
N SER A 134 -24.07 5.29 12.05
CA SER A 134 -24.01 4.10 11.19
C SER A 134 -24.71 2.86 11.75
N TYR A 135 -25.18 2.90 13.01
CA TYR A 135 -25.88 1.80 13.67
C TYR A 135 -27.41 1.96 13.70
N PHE A 136 -27.94 3.16 13.40
CA PHE A 136 -29.38 3.37 13.33
C PHE A 136 -29.98 2.69 12.09
N LYS A 137 -31.02 1.89 12.30
CA LYS A 137 -31.71 1.11 11.24
C LYS A 137 -33.11 1.62 10.93
N ILE A 138 -33.41 2.85 11.33
CA ILE A 138 -34.70 3.52 11.10
C ILE A 138 -34.59 4.46 9.90
N PRO A 139 -35.62 4.56 9.02
CA PRO A 139 -35.60 5.42 7.84
C PRO A 139 -35.17 6.88 8.10
N GLU A 140 -35.55 7.43 9.25
CA GLU A 140 -35.28 8.80 9.68
C GLU A 140 -33.80 9.08 9.86
N ALA A 141 -32.96 8.05 10.04
CA ALA A 141 -31.51 8.20 10.09
C ALA A 141 -30.94 8.79 8.77
N ALA A 142 -31.69 8.76 7.66
CA ALA A 142 -31.32 9.48 6.45
C ALA A 142 -31.22 11.00 6.65
N LYS A 143 -31.92 11.58 7.64
CA LYS A 143 -31.79 12.99 8.03
C LYS A 143 -30.40 13.37 8.53
N ALA A 144 -29.60 12.38 8.95
CA ALA A 144 -28.22 12.58 9.35
C ALA A 144 -27.29 12.84 8.14
N VAL A 145 -27.66 12.34 6.95
CA VAL A 145 -26.77 12.32 5.79
C VAL A 145 -26.30 13.73 5.37
N PRO A 146 -27.17 14.76 5.26
CA PRO A 146 -26.71 16.11 4.92
C PRO A 146 -25.66 16.66 5.91
N ILE A 147 -25.86 16.42 7.21
CA ILE A 147 -24.93 16.84 8.26
C ILE A 147 -23.58 16.13 8.09
N ILE A 148 -23.61 14.81 7.90
CA ILE A 148 -22.40 13.99 7.70
C ILE A 148 -21.66 14.39 6.41
N LEU A 149 -22.38 14.73 5.34
CA LEU A 149 -21.77 15.22 4.09
C LEU A 149 -21.06 16.57 4.30
N GLY A 150 -21.60 17.46 5.14
CA GLY A 150 -20.91 18.68 5.57
C GLY A 150 -19.62 18.38 6.35
N LEU A 151 -19.64 17.37 7.23
CA LEU A 151 -18.45 16.92 7.95
C LEU A 151 -17.42 16.23 7.05
N ALA A 152 -17.79 15.79 5.84
CA ALA A 152 -16.83 15.23 4.89
C ALA A 152 -15.85 16.27 4.34
N THR A 153 -16.10 17.57 4.51
CA THR A 153 -15.14 18.64 4.14
C THR A 153 -14.26 19.09 5.30
N HIS A 154 -14.22 18.32 6.39
CA HIS A 154 -13.39 18.62 7.55
C HIS A 154 -11.89 18.61 7.20
N HIS A 155 -11.10 19.40 7.92
CA HIS A 155 -9.65 19.48 7.72
C HIS A 155 -8.94 18.18 8.14
N ASN A 156 -9.48 17.47 9.14
CA ASN A 156 -8.99 16.15 9.53
C ASN A 156 -9.53 15.06 8.58
N HIS A 157 -8.61 14.38 7.90
CA HIS A 157 -8.93 13.31 6.95
C HIS A 157 -9.58 12.07 7.58
N GLN A 158 -9.40 11.83 8.89
CA GLN A 158 -10.05 10.73 9.60
C GLN A 158 -11.55 11.00 9.79
N VAL A 159 -11.92 12.25 10.11
CA VAL A 159 -13.32 12.70 10.15
C VAL A 159 -13.95 12.52 8.77
N THR A 160 -13.27 12.98 7.72
CA THR A 160 -13.72 12.80 6.33
C THR A 160 -13.91 11.33 5.95
N ALA A 161 -12.96 10.47 6.31
CA ALA A 161 -13.05 9.05 6.05
C ALA A 161 -14.22 8.40 6.81
N MET A 162 -14.45 8.76 8.07
CA MET A 162 -15.56 8.25 8.88
C MET A 162 -16.91 8.72 8.34
N SER A 163 -17.02 9.98 7.91
CA SER A 163 -18.22 10.51 7.27
C SER A 163 -18.64 9.70 6.03
N LEU A 164 -17.70 9.46 5.11
CA LEU A 164 -17.96 8.64 3.92
C LEU A 164 -18.31 7.18 4.27
N PHE A 165 -17.65 6.62 5.29
CA PHE A 165 -17.97 5.29 5.80
C PHE A 165 -19.41 5.22 6.32
N THR A 166 -19.81 6.19 7.16
CA THR A 166 -21.14 6.26 7.78
C THR A 166 -22.22 6.46 6.73
N VAL A 167 -22.03 7.37 5.76
CA VAL A 167 -22.97 7.53 4.64
C VAL A 167 -23.12 6.20 3.89
N GLY A 168 -22.01 5.55 3.53
CA GLY A 168 -22.06 4.23 2.89
C GLY A 168 -22.78 3.18 3.75
N ARG A 169 -22.62 3.18 5.08
CA ARG A 169 -23.33 2.26 5.98
C ARG A 169 -24.83 2.55 6.04
N LEU A 170 -25.23 3.81 6.12
CA LEU A 170 -26.64 4.21 6.07
C LEU A 170 -27.28 3.79 4.73
N THR A 171 -26.61 4.03 3.60
CA THR A 171 -27.06 3.56 2.27
C THR A 171 -27.35 2.06 2.25
N GLN A 172 -26.49 1.27 2.88
CA GLN A 172 -26.66 -0.18 2.97
C GLN A 172 -27.86 -0.57 3.85
N LEU A 173 -28.00 0.07 5.01
CA LEU A 173 -28.96 -0.32 6.05
C LEU A 173 -30.38 0.18 5.79
N LEU A 174 -30.54 1.41 5.30
CA LEU A 174 -31.84 2.07 5.16
C LEU A 174 -32.53 1.69 3.84
N PRO A 175 -33.87 1.63 3.76
CA PRO A 175 -34.57 1.32 2.53
C PRO A 175 -34.39 2.44 1.48
N ALA A 176 -34.46 2.10 0.19
CA ALA A 176 -34.22 3.08 -0.90
C ALA A 176 -35.12 4.33 -0.85
N PRO A 177 -36.40 4.26 -0.45
CA PRO A 177 -37.25 5.43 -0.27
C PRO A 177 -36.78 6.42 0.81
N SER A 178 -35.87 6.03 1.71
CA SER A 178 -35.28 6.95 2.69
C SER A 178 -34.37 8.01 2.06
N PHE A 179 -33.97 7.82 0.81
CA PHE A 179 -33.11 8.75 0.08
C PHE A 179 -33.92 9.36 -1.06
N ASP A 180 -34.28 10.63 -0.96
CA ASP A 180 -34.86 11.38 -2.06
C ASP A 180 -33.81 11.70 -3.15
N GLU A 181 -34.26 12.24 -4.28
CA GLU A 181 -33.40 12.52 -5.43
C GLU A 181 -32.30 13.55 -5.14
N ALA A 182 -32.62 14.59 -4.36
CA ALA A 182 -31.66 15.62 -3.98
C ALA A 182 -30.56 15.07 -3.06
N LEU A 183 -30.94 14.20 -2.12
CA LEU A 183 -30.03 13.54 -1.21
C LEU A 183 -29.13 12.55 -1.94
N ARG A 184 -29.69 11.72 -2.84
CA ARG A 184 -28.92 10.80 -3.70
C ARG A 184 -27.88 11.56 -4.52
N SER A 185 -28.26 12.69 -5.11
CA SER A 185 -27.35 13.52 -5.90
C SER A 185 -26.21 14.10 -5.05
N SER A 186 -26.52 14.65 -3.88
CA SER A 186 -25.52 15.17 -2.94
C SER A 186 -24.55 14.09 -2.44
N MET A 187 -25.06 12.90 -2.12
CA MET A 187 -24.25 11.75 -1.71
C MET A 187 -23.29 11.32 -2.83
N PHE A 188 -23.78 11.24 -4.07
CA PHE A 188 -22.97 10.84 -5.21
C PHE A 188 -21.85 11.85 -5.46
N GLU A 189 -22.17 13.14 -5.61
CA GLU A 189 -21.16 14.16 -5.94
C GLU A 189 -20.09 14.29 -4.85
N SER A 190 -20.50 14.27 -3.57
CA SER A 190 -19.56 14.31 -2.46
C SER A 190 -18.62 13.10 -2.47
N ALA A 191 -19.16 11.87 -2.54
CA ALA A 191 -18.33 10.67 -2.55
C ALA A 191 -17.47 10.55 -3.82
N PHE A 192 -18.01 10.90 -4.98
CA PHE A 192 -17.31 10.83 -6.27
C PHE A 192 -16.09 11.76 -6.29
N ARG A 193 -16.22 12.99 -5.78
CA ARG A 193 -15.10 13.93 -5.63
C ARG A 193 -13.95 13.34 -4.82
N PHE A 194 -14.25 12.55 -3.79
CA PHE A 194 -13.23 11.97 -2.92
C PHE A 194 -12.49 10.75 -3.50
N LEU A 195 -12.87 10.26 -4.68
CA LEU A 195 -12.09 9.24 -5.39
C LEU A 195 -10.70 9.74 -5.80
N SER A 196 -10.47 11.06 -5.89
CA SER A 196 -9.17 11.66 -6.21
C SER A 196 -8.39 12.16 -4.98
N SER A 197 -8.86 11.87 -3.76
CA SER A 197 -8.17 12.31 -2.53
C SER A 197 -6.74 11.75 -2.43
N ALA A 198 -5.78 12.51 -1.91
CA ALA A 198 -4.45 11.98 -1.60
C ALA A 198 -4.48 10.86 -0.53
N GLN A 199 -5.50 10.87 0.33
CA GLN A 199 -5.61 9.97 1.48
C GLN A 199 -6.26 8.63 1.09
N VAL A 200 -5.53 7.54 1.28
CA VAL A 200 -5.94 6.18 0.88
C VAL A 200 -7.27 5.77 1.52
N LEU A 201 -7.44 6.02 2.82
CA LEU A 201 -8.64 5.63 3.56
C LEU A 201 -9.89 6.39 3.09
N VAL A 202 -9.73 7.67 2.73
CA VAL A 202 -10.79 8.52 2.17
C VAL A 202 -11.24 7.96 0.81
N ARG A 203 -10.30 7.67 -0.10
CA ARG A 203 -10.61 7.06 -1.41
C ARG A 203 -11.33 5.72 -1.28
N LYS A 204 -10.84 4.85 -0.38
CA LYS A 204 -11.47 3.54 -0.10
C LYS A 204 -12.92 3.70 0.37
N ASN A 205 -13.18 4.59 1.33
CA ASN A 205 -14.53 4.77 1.86
C ASN A 205 -15.46 5.49 0.86
N ALA A 206 -14.93 6.38 0.02
CA ALA A 206 -15.64 6.95 -1.12
C ALA A 206 -16.07 5.87 -2.13
N ALA A 207 -15.13 5.03 -2.58
CA ALA A 207 -15.42 3.91 -3.49
C ALA A 207 -16.46 2.96 -2.90
N ARG A 208 -16.33 2.60 -1.61
CA ARG A 208 -17.31 1.80 -0.88
C ARG A 208 -18.69 2.46 -0.83
N CYS A 209 -18.76 3.76 -0.55
CA CYS A 209 -20.02 4.50 -0.48
C CYS A 209 -20.74 4.45 -1.84
N LEU A 210 -20.03 4.79 -2.93
CA LEU A 210 -20.56 4.77 -4.29
C LEU A 210 -20.96 3.36 -4.73
N GLY A 211 -20.14 2.35 -4.43
CA GLY A 211 -20.45 0.95 -4.72
C GLY A 211 -21.72 0.46 -4.02
N LYS A 212 -21.96 0.91 -2.79
CA LYS A 212 -23.22 0.63 -2.07
C LYS A 212 -24.42 1.36 -2.67
N MET A 213 -24.25 2.60 -3.15
CA MET A 213 -25.31 3.31 -3.88
C MET A 213 -25.66 2.60 -5.18
N LEU A 214 -24.65 2.15 -5.95
CA LEU A 214 -24.80 1.33 -7.15
C LEU A 214 -25.60 0.06 -6.85
N ARG A 215 -25.13 -0.74 -5.87
CA ARG A 215 -25.79 -2.00 -5.46
C ARG A 215 -27.24 -1.80 -5.01
N LYS A 216 -27.57 -0.63 -4.45
CA LYS A 216 -28.91 -0.29 -3.96
C LYS A 216 -29.80 0.32 -5.04
N GLY A 217 -29.30 0.53 -6.26
CA GLY A 217 -30.04 1.13 -7.36
C GLY A 217 -30.37 2.61 -7.15
N LEU A 218 -29.50 3.35 -6.46
CA LEU A 218 -29.73 4.77 -6.14
C LEU A 218 -29.13 5.74 -7.16
N LEU A 219 -28.40 5.24 -8.17
CA LEU A 219 -27.72 6.06 -9.17
C LEU A 219 -28.58 6.24 -10.41
N THR A 220 -28.50 7.42 -11.02
CA THR A 220 -29.01 7.63 -12.37
C THR A 220 -28.12 6.95 -13.41
N ASP A 221 -28.63 6.73 -14.62
CA ASP A 221 -27.86 6.12 -15.71
C ASP A 221 -26.57 6.90 -16.03
N ALA A 222 -26.61 8.23 -15.95
CA ALA A 222 -25.44 9.09 -16.16
C ALA A 222 -24.40 8.92 -15.04
N GLN A 223 -24.85 8.86 -13.78
CA GLN A 223 -23.98 8.62 -12.62
C GLN A 223 -23.35 7.24 -12.66
N GLU A 224 -24.13 6.21 -13.04
CA GLU A 224 -23.66 4.83 -13.17
C GLU A 224 -22.55 4.73 -14.25
N LYS A 225 -22.75 5.32 -15.44
CA LYS A 225 -21.71 5.38 -16.49
C LYS A 225 -20.43 6.09 -16.02
N LYS A 226 -20.59 7.25 -15.38
CA LYS A 226 -19.48 8.05 -14.83
C LYS A 226 -18.70 7.26 -13.78
N LEU A 227 -19.40 6.57 -12.88
CA LEU A 227 -18.81 5.71 -11.86
C LEU A 227 -18.09 4.50 -12.46
N CYS A 228 -18.67 3.85 -13.46
CA CYS A 228 -18.06 2.71 -14.14
C CYS A 228 -16.70 3.10 -14.73
N LYS A 229 -16.62 4.23 -15.45
CA LYS A 229 -15.36 4.73 -16.00
C LYS A 229 -14.31 4.96 -14.91
N ALA A 230 -14.70 5.58 -13.80
CA ALA A 230 -13.80 5.80 -12.66
C ALA A 230 -13.33 4.48 -12.03
N PHE A 231 -14.22 3.49 -11.87
CA PHE A 231 -13.91 2.21 -11.25
C PHE A 231 -12.97 1.36 -12.14
N LEU A 232 -13.15 1.41 -13.45
CA LEU A 232 -12.23 0.78 -14.41
C LEU A 232 -10.83 1.42 -14.35
N ALA A 233 -10.76 2.76 -14.30
CA ALA A 233 -9.51 3.50 -14.16
C ALA A 233 -8.85 3.36 -12.78
N ILE A 234 -9.61 3.03 -11.72
CA ILE A 234 -9.03 2.69 -10.41
C ILE A 234 -8.43 1.28 -10.45
N THR A 235 -9.03 0.36 -11.20
CA THR A 235 -8.67 -1.07 -11.18
C THR A 235 -7.65 -1.49 -12.23
N GLY A 236 -7.13 -0.60 -13.10
CA GLY A 236 -6.21 -1.01 -14.17
C GLY A 236 -6.91 -1.51 -15.42
N LYS A 237 -8.24 -1.39 -15.47
CA LYS A 237 -9.11 -2.06 -16.45
C LYS A 237 -9.69 -1.09 -17.49
N ASP A 238 -9.26 0.16 -17.48
CA ASP A 238 -9.52 1.10 -18.57
C ASP A 238 -8.50 0.92 -19.70
N GLU A 239 -8.77 1.55 -20.85
CA GLU A 239 -7.91 1.52 -22.04
C GLU A 239 -6.50 2.11 -21.81
N ASN A 240 -6.34 2.92 -20.76
CA ASN A 240 -5.08 3.55 -20.40
C ASN A 240 -4.29 2.72 -19.37
N HIS A 241 -4.85 1.60 -18.90
CA HIS A 241 -4.30 0.80 -17.80
C HIS A 241 -3.91 1.64 -16.58
N ASN A 242 -4.72 2.65 -16.27
CA ASN A 242 -4.58 3.44 -15.06
C ASN A 242 -5.06 2.62 -13.86
N TRP A 243 -4.38 2.76 -12.72
CA TRP A 243 -4.86 2.16 -11.48
C TRP A 243 -4.44 2.97 -10.25
N ASP A 244 -5.20 2.81 -9.16
CA ASP A 244 -4.87 3.38 -7.86
C ASP A 244 -3.71 2.61 -7.21
N ARG A 245 -2.66 3.33 -6.79
CA ARG A 245 -1.47 2.71 -6.14
C ARG A 245 -1.84 1.90 -4.89
N ALA A 246 -2.93 2.25 -4.21
CA ALA A 246 -3.38 1.56 -3.01
C ALA A 246 -4.22 0.33 -3.34
N PHE A 247 -3.66 -0.86 -3.08
CA PHE A 247 -4.36 -2.14 -3.27
C PHE A 247 -5.74 -2.19 -2.60
N ILE A 248 -5.89 -1.61 -1.41
CA ILE A 248 -7.17 -1.62 -0.69
C ILE A 248 -8.28 -0.84 -1.42
N VAL A 249 -7.94 0.22 -2.16
CA VAL A 249 -8.91 0.98 -2.97
C VAL A 249 -9.30 0.18 -4.20
N ARG A 250 -8.32 -0.45 -4.87
CA ARG A 250 -8.55 -1.33 -6.02
C ARG A 250 -9.46 -2.50 -5.67
N ARG A 251 -9.14 -3.21 -4.58
CA ARG A 251 -9.93 -4.35 -4.10
C ARG A 251 -11.37 -3.96 -3.79
N GLU A 252 -11.55 -2.85 -3.06
CA GLU A 252 -12.90 -2.36 -2.74
C GLU A 252 -13.70 -2.04 -4.01
N THR A 253 -13.07 -1.41 -4.99
CA THR A 253 -13.68 -1.05 -6.27
C THR A 253 -14.03 -2.28 -7.10
N GLU A 254 -13.12 -3.27 -7.14
CA GLU A 254 -13.27 -4.52 -7.86
C GLU A 254 -14.46 -5.34 -7.36
N ASP A 255 -14.71 -5.35 -6.06
CA ASP A 255 -15.86 -6.02 -5.45
C ASP A 255 -17.21 -5.49 -5.97
N TYR A 256 -17.26 -4.25 -6.47
CA TYR A 256 -18.49 -3.64 -6.99
C TYR A 256 -18.61 -3.66 -8.52
N LEU A 257 -17.56 -4.04 -9.25
CA LEU A 257 -17.63 -4.14 -10.72
C LEU A 257 -18.79 -5.02 -11.21
N PRO A 258 -19.10 -6.18 -10.59
CA PRO A 258 -20.22 -7.02 -11.06
C PRO A 258 -21.62 -6.39 -10.96
N TYR A 259 -21.78 -5.26 -10.28
CA TYR A 259 -23.09 -4.61 -10.08
C TYR A 259 -23.46 -3.59 -11.18
N PHE A 260 -22.54 -3.26 -12.09
CA PHE A 260 -22.88 -2.40 -13.23
C PHE A 260 -23.70 -3.17 -14.27
N ARG A 261 -24.61 -2.48 -14.97
CA ARG A 261 -25.44 -3.10 -16.04
C ARG A 261 -24.57 -3.73 -17.14
N GLN A 262 -25.05 -4.86 -17.67
CA GLN A 262 -24.47 -5.53 -18.84
C GLN A 262 -24.39 -4.53 -20.01
N GLY A 263 -23.19 -4.36 -20.58
CA GLY A 263 -22.89 -3.36 -21.62
C GLY A 263 -21.93 -2.26 -21.18
N TYR A 264 -21.86 -1.91 -19.89
CA TYR A 264 -20.82 -0.99 -19.38
C TYR A 264 -19.48 -1.68 -19.10
N LEU A 265 -19.54 -2.98 -18.81
CA LEU A 265 -18.40 -3.82 -18.43
C LEU A 265 -17.87 -4.62 -19.60
N SER A 266 -17.78 -4.07 -20.83
CA SER A 266 -17.13 -4.73 -21.97
C SER A 266 -15.61 -4.84 -21.74
N VAL A 267 -15.22 -5.48 -20.65
CA VAL A 267 -13.88 -5.46 -20.10
C VAL A 267 -13.54 -6.90 -19.83
N LYS A 268 -12.67 -7.45 -20.70
CA LYS A 268 -11.92 -8.66 -20.36
C LYS A 268 -11.27 -8.39 -19.00
N VAL A 269 -11.63 -9.16 -17.97
CA VAL A 269 -10.94 -9.09 -16.67
C VAL A 269 -9.47 -9.34 -16.96
N TYR A 270 -8.65 -8.29 -16.84
CA TYR A 270 -7.21 -8.41 -17.03
C TYR A 270 -6.69 -9.46 -16.03
N LYS A 271 -6.22 -10.59 -16.56
CA LYS A 271 -5.41 -11.55 -15.83
C LYS A 271 -3.98 -11.28 -16.23
N GLN A 272 -3.13 -10.96 -15.25
CA GLN A 272 -1.72 -10.86 -15.51
C GLN A 272 -1.19 -12.26 -15.82
N HIS A 273 -0.75 -12.49 -17.05
CA HIS A 273 -0.29 -13.80 -17.50
C HIS A 273 1.21 -14.05 -17.21
N ASN A 274 1.95 -13.01 -16.82
CA ASN A 274 3.39 -13.04 -16.50
C ASN A 274 4.22 -13.83 -17.53
N LYS A 275 3.84 -13.73 -18.80
CA LYS A 275 4.31 -14.64 -19.84
C LYS A 275 5.68 -14.20 -20.35
N ILE A 276 6.61 -15.13 -20.47
CA ILE A 276 7.89 -14.91 -21.14
C ILE A 276 7.63 -14.93 -22.64
N LEU A 277 7.85 -13.79 -23.30
CA LEU A 277 7.65 -13.63 -24.74
C LEU A 277 8.92 -13.93 -25.52
N ALA A 278 10.08 -13.54 -24.98
CA ALA A 278 11.37 -13.75 -25.61
C ALA A 278 12.46 -13.99 -24.57
N LYS A 279 13.48 -14.75 -24.98
CA LYS A 279 14.70 -15.04 -24.23
C LYS A 279 15.87 -15.04 -25.21
N ARG A 280 16.95 -14.34 -24.89
CA ARG A 280 18.20 -14.40 -25.67
C ARG A 280 19.41 -14.47 -24.75
N LEU A 281 20.40 -15.26 -25.14
CA LEU A 281 21.69 -15.29 -24.46
C LEU A 281 22.43 -13.97 -24.71
N LEU A 282 22.98 -13.37 -23.66
CA LEU A 282 23.84 -12.18 -23.78
C LEU A 282 25.31 -12.58 -23.68
N CYS A 283 25.64 -13.34 -22.65
CA CYS A 283 26.95 -13.89 -22.37
C CYS A 283 26.80 -15.18 -21.55
N PRO A 284 27.87 -15.95 -21.28
CA PRO A 284 27.76 -17.20 -20.55
C PRO A 284 26.93 -17.05 -19.26
N ALA A 285 25.90 -17.89 -19.14
CA ALA A 285 24.98 -17.93 -17.99
C ALA A 285 24.16 -16.64 -17.73
N THR A 286 24.10 -15.69 -18.67
CA THR A 286 23.33 -14.45 -18.55
C THR A 286 22.39 -14.27 -19.74
N TYR A 287 21.10 -14.12 -19.46
CA TYR A 287 20.05 -14.02 -20.46
C TYR A 287 19.26 -12.73 -20.31
N HIS A 288 18.77 -12.23 -21.44
CA HIS A 288 17.79 -11.17 -21.53
C HIS A 288 16.42 -11.76 -21.77
N PHE A 289 15.44 -11.33 -20.97
CA PHE A 289 14.05 -11.77 -21.06
C PHE A 289 13.15 -10.59 -21.40
N THR A 290 12.15 -10.82 -22.25
CA THR A 290 11.01 -9.93 -22.46
C THR A 290 9.78 -10.59 -21.87
N ILE A 291 9.10 -9.89 -20.96
CA ILE A 291 7.98 -10.42 -20.18
C ILE A 291 6.75 -9.55 -20.41
N GLU A 292 5.61 -10.18 -20.70
CA GLU A 292 4.30 -9.54 -20.79
C GLU A 292 3.74 -9.25 -19.38
N VAL A 293 3.77 -7.98 -19.01
CA VAL A 293 3.18 -7.44 -17.78
C VAL A 293 2.62 -6.04 -18.02
N PRO A 294 1.52 -5.90 -18.78
CA PRO A 294 0.99 -4.61 -19.23
C PRO A 294 0.87 -3.57 -18.14
N LEU A 295 0.35 -3.98 -16.98
CA LEU A 295 0.26 -3.07 -15.85
C LEU A 295 1.64 -2.48 -15.52
N ILE A 296 2.60 -3.31 -15.11
CA ILE A 296 3.95 -2.87 -14.72
C ILE A 296 4.59 -2.00 -15.80
N ALA A 297 4.52 -2.43 -17.06
CA ALA A 297 5.09 -1.72 -18.20
C ALA A 297 4.55 -0.28 -18.34
N HIS A 298 3.27 -0.05 -18.06
CA HIS A 298 2.68 1.29 -18.14
C HIS A 298 3.18 2.26 -17.06
N LYS A 299 3.49 1.76 -15.85
CA LYS A 299 3.79 2.62 -14.68
C LYS A 299 5.26 2.66 -14.29
N ILE A 300 6.09 1.74 -14.79
CA ILE A 300 7.49 1.68 -14.39
C ILE A 300 8.27 2.90 -14.87
N GLU A 301 9.19 3.35 -14.02
CA GLU A 301 10.11 4.47 -14.24
C GLU A 301 11.56 4.00 -14.04
N ALA A 302 12.51 4.82 -14.51
CA ALA A 302 13.95 4.54 -14.37
C ALA A 302 14.34 4.40 -12.89
N GLY A 303 15.20 3.43 -12.56
CA GLY A 303 15.62 3.12 -11.18
C GLY A 303 14.73 2.12 -10.43
N GLN A 304 13.52 1.85 -10.93
CA GLN A 304 12.61 0.88 -10.31
C GLN A 304 12.93 -0.56 -10.69
N PHE A 305 12.43 -1.50 -9.89
CA PHE A 305 12.67 -2.92 -10.05
C PHE A 305 11.38 -3.74 -9.83
N VAL A 306 11.48 -5.05 -10.02
CA VAL A 306 10.40 -6.02 -9.76
C VAL A 306 10.88 -7.11 -8.81
N ILE A 307 9.96 -7.68 -8.03
CA ILE A 307 10.19 -8.94 -7.31
C ILE A 307 9.58 -10.08 -8.13
N ILE A 308 10.38 -11.09 -8.46
CA ILE A 308 9.98 -12.25 -9.26
C ILE A 308 10.11 -13.54 -8.45
N ARG A 309 9.18 -14.48 -8.69
CA ARG A 309 9.26 -15.87 -8.25
C ARG A 309 8.89 -16.79 -9.42
N PRO A 310 9.77 -17.70 -9.87
CA PRO A 310 9.49 -18.56 -11.03
C PRO A 310 8.37 -19.57 -10.76
N HIS A 311 8.38 -20.25 -9.61
CA HIS A 311 7.36 -21.23 -9.22
C HIS A 311 7.08 -21.22 -7.71
N ILE A 312 6.01 -21.90 -7.28
CA ILE A 312 5.51 -21.85 -5.88
C ILE A 312 6.57 -22.20 -4.81
N TYR A 313 7.50 -23.12 -5.12
CA TYR A 313 8.58 -23.55 -4.22
C TYR A 313 9.87 -22.72 -4.29
N SER A 314 9.93 -21.72 -5.17
CA SER A 314 11.10 -20.87 -5.33
C SER A 314 11.02 -19.65 -4.41
N GLU A 315 12.13 -18.96 -4.20
CA GLU A 315 12.16 -17.74 -3.40
C GLU A 315 11.79 -16.51 -4.23
N ARG A 316 11.55 -15.39 -3.55
CA ARG A 316 11.28 -14.08 -4.18
C ARG A 316 12.60 -13.34 -4.32
N ILE A 317 12.97 -12.95 -5.55
CA ILE A 317 14.21 -12.21 -5.81
C ILE A 317 13.95 -10.87 -6.50
N PRO A 318 14.70 -9.80 -6.15
CA PRO A 318 14.60 -8.51 -6.83
C PRO A 318 15.40 -8.53 -8.14
N LEU A 319 14.83 -7.99 -9.21
CA LEU A 319 15.47 -7.85 -10.52
C LEU A 319 15.18 -6.46 -11.10
N SER A 320 16.24 -5.76 -11.50
CA SER A 320 16.14 -4.46 -12.17
C SER A 320 15.51 -4.61 -13.55
N VAL A 321 14.72 -3.60 -13.94
CA VAL A 321 14.13 -3.53 -15.28
C VAL A 321 15.02 -2.66 -16.16
N CYS A 322 15.45 -3.19 -17.31
CA CYS A 322 16.39 -2.51 -18.20
C CYS A 322 15.71 -1.81 -19.38
N ALA A 323 14.49 -2.23 -19.76
CA ALA A 323 13.66 -1.54 -20.75
C ALA A 323 12.18 -1.92 -20.56
N TRP A 324 11.29 -1.18 -21.22
CA TRP A 324 9.87 -1.49 -21.27
C TRP A 324 9.21 -0.90 -22.52
N ASN A 325 8.15 -1.56 -22.97
CA ASN A 325 7.28 -1.07 -24.03
C ASN A 325 5.85 -0.91 -23.48
N ARG A 326 5.39 0.35 -23.42
CA ARG A 326 4.06 0.67 -22.89
C ARG A 326 2.93 0.19 -23.79
N GLU A 327 3.12 0.22 -25.11
CA GLU A 327 2.09 -0.19 -26.08
C GLU A 327 1.95 -1.71 -26.12
N GLN A 328 3.07 -2.43 -26.11
CA GLN A 328 3.08 -3.90 -26.08
C GLN A 328 2.82 -4.46 -24.68
N GLY A 329 2.91 -3.62 -23.64
CA GLY A 329 2.73 -4.05 -22.26
C GLY A 329 3.85 -4.96 -21.76
N THR A 330 5.10 -4.73 -22.19
CA THR A 330 6.24 -5.60 -21.86
C THR A 330 7.31 -4.87 -21.05
N ILE A 331 8.04 -5.64 -20.25
CA ILE A 331 9.30 -5.20 -19.64
C ILE A 331 10.43 -6.14 -20.06
N ASP A 332 11.64 -5.61 -20.05
CA ASP A 332 12.86 -6.37 -20.27
C ASP A 332 13.68 -6.45 -18.98
N ILE A 333 14.18 -7.64 -18.69
CA ILE A 333 15.05 -7.92 -17.53
C ILE A 333 16.25 -8.75 -17.95
N ILE A 334 17.35 -8.62 -17.19
CA ILE A 334 18.58 -9.40 -17.40
C ILE A 334 18.82 -10.27 -16.18
N ILE A 335 19.07 -11.56 -16.40
CA ILE A 335 19.24 -12.54 -15.34
C ILE A 335 20.53 -13.30 -15.56
N SER A 336 21.48 -13.12 -14.64
CA SER A 336 22.68 -13.95 -14.53
C SER A 336 22.44 -15.10 -13.55
N ALA A 337 22.74 -16.33 -13.95
CA ALA A 337 22.65 -17.49 -13.06
C ALA A 337 23.78 -17.45 -12.03
N VAL A 338 23.47 -16.94 -10.83
CA VAL A 338 24.42 -16.78 -9.71
C VAL A 338 24.02 -17.59 -8.47
N GLY A 339 22.86 -18.25 -8.52
CA GLY A 339 22.32 -19.07 -7.44
C GLY A 339 21.10 -19.85 -7.91
N LYS A 340 20.48 -20.62 -7.01
CA LYS A 340 19.38 -21.54 -7.37
C LYS A 340 18.26 -20.87 -8.16
N THR A 341 17.69 -19.79 -7.63
CA THR A 341 16.50 -19.15 -8.21
C THR A 341 16.78 -18.47 -9.55
N THR A 342 17.97 -17.90 -9.74
CA THR A 342 18.37 -17.33 -11.04
C THR A 342 18.68 -18.41 -12.07
N THR A 343 19.20 -19.57 -11.65
CA THR A 343 19.34 -20.75 -12.51
C THR A 343 17.98 -21.31 -12.92
N GLU A 344 17.01 -21.41 -11.99
CA GLU A 344 15.62 -21.81 -12.30
C GLU A 344 14.98 -20.88 -13.33
N LEU A 345 15.11 -19.55 -13.15
CA LEU A 345 14.62 -18.56 -14.13
C LEU A 345 15.30 -18.71 -15.49
N ASN A 346 16.62 -18.93 -15.51
CA ASN A 346 17.37 -19.13 -16.75
C ASN A 346 17.06 -20.47 -17.45
N ALA A 347 16.39 -21.42 -16.79
CA ALA A 347 15.89 -22.65 -17.39
C ALA A 347 14.50 -22.51 -18.03
N MET A 348 13.77 -21.42 -17.73
CA MET A 348 12.46 -21.15 -18.34
C MET A 348 12.62 -20.70 -19.80
N GLU A 349 11.64 -20.99 -20.64
CA GLU A 349 11.65 -20.73 -22.08
C GLU A 349 10.50 -19.80 -22.52
N PRO A 350 10.59 -19.15 -23.70
CA PRO A 350 9.49 -18.40 -24.27
C PRO A 350 8.22 -19.25 -24.36
N GLY A 351 7.11 -18.73 -23.85
CA GLY A 351 5.86 -19.48 -23.68
C GLY A 351 5.52 -19.78 -22.23
N ASP A 352 6.53 -19.92 -21.36
CA ASP A 352 6.34 -20.14 -19.93
C ASP A 352 5.78 -18.90 -19.21
N SER A 353 5.19 -19.11 -18.05
CA SER A 353 4.66 -18.05 -17.18
C SER A 353 5.32 -18.08 -15.81
N LEU A 354 5.70 -16.91 -15.30
CA LEU A 354 6.18 -16.77 -13.93
C LEU A 354 5.02 -16.93 -12.94
N GLN A 355 5.28 -17.62 -11.83
CA GLN A 355 4.32 -17.72 -10.73
C GLN A 355 3.93 -16.36 -10.16
N ASP A 356 4.92 -15.50 -9.88
CA ASP A 356 4.65 -14.13 -9.41
C ASP A 356 5.64 -13.13 -10.02
N ILE A 357 5.12 -11.95 -10.31
CA ILE A 357 5.90 -10.74 -10.58
C ILE A 357 5.18 -9.54 -9.97
N VAL A 358 5.90 -8.78 -9.16
CA VAL A 358 5.35 -7.64 -8.41
C VAL A 358 6.18 -6.40 -8.71
N GLY A 359 5.51 -5.35 -9.18
CA GLY A 359 6.08 -4.03 -9.34
C GLY A 359 5.15 -3.02 -10.03
N PRO A 360 5.68 -1.86 -10.44
CA PRO A 360 7.05 -1.40 -10.16
C PRO A 360 7.29 -1.17 -8.66
N LEU A 361 8.50 -1.43 -8.18
CA LEU A 361 8.95 -1.25 -6.80
C LEU A 361 10.16 -0.32 -6.73
N GLY A 362 10.37 0.28 -5.56
CA GLY A 362 11.37 1.32 -5.36
C GLY A 362 10.93 2.68 -5.89
N GLU A 363 11.76 3.66 -5.60
CA GLU A 363 11.66 5.03 -6.07
C GLU A 363 12.35 5.18 -7.42
N ARG A 364 11.92 6.21 -8.16
CA ARG A 364 12.57 6.61 -9.41
C ARG A 364 13.99 7.10 -9.12
N SER A 365 14.93 6.83 -10.02
CA SER A 365 16.28 7.36 -9.95
C SER A 365 16.30 8.88 -9.80
N THR A 366 17.15 9.36 -8.91
CA THR A 366 17.38 10.80 -8.74
C THR A 366 18.08 11.37 -9.96
N LEU A 367 17.52 12.44 -10.53
CA LEU A 367 18.09 13.17 -11.66
C LEU A 367 18.60 14.55 -11.18
N PRO A 368 19.68 15.09 -11.78
CA PRO A 368 20.14 16.43 -11.46
C PRO A 368 19.13 17.49 -11.90
N THR A 369 19.07 18.59 -11.17
CA THR A 369 18.20 19.73 -11.49
C THR A 369 18.80 20.68 -12.54
N SER A 370 20.11 20.64 -12.72
CA SER A 370 20.85 21.42 -13.71
C SER A 370 21.26 20.57 -14.91
N ILE A 371 21.38 21.21 -16.08
CA ILE A 371 21.92 20.57 -17.29
C ILE A 371 23.45 20.60 -17.23
N GLY A 372 24.09 19.47 -17.52
CA GLY A 372 25.56 19.35 -17.58
C GLY A 372 26.02 17.97 -18.03
N THR A 373 27.26 17.60 -17.70
CA THR A 373 27.81 16.27 -17.98
C THR A 373 27.47 15.30 -16.85
N CYS A 374 26.79 14.20 -17.18
CA CYS A 374 26.42 13.13 -16.26
C CYS A 374 27.13 11.84 -16.64
N VAL A 375 27.56 11.06 -15.65
CA VAL A 375 28.19 9.75 -15.87
C VAL A 375 27.30 8.64 -15.32
N VAL A 376 27.06 7.62 -16.13
CA VAL A 376 26.37 6.39 -15.72
C VAL A 376 27.32 5.20 -15.80
N ILE A 377 27.46 4.44 -14.72
CA ILE A 377 28.47 3.39 -14.59
C ILE A 377 27.79 2.04 -14.31
N GLY A 378 28.00 1.08 -15.20
CA GLY A 378 27.39 -0.25 -15.13
C GLY A 378 28.44 -1.35 -15.01
N GLY A 379 28.34 -2.18 -13.98
CA GLY A 379 29.18 -3.37 -13.81
C GLY A 379 28.37 -4.67 -13.91
N GLY A 380 28.70 -5.54 -14.88
CA GLY A 380 27.97 -6.79 -15.12
C GLY A 380 26.48 -6.54 -15.44
N TYR A 381 25.56 -7.15 -14.69
CA TYR A 381 24.11 -6.93 -14.87
C TYR A 381 23.71 -5.45 -14.73
N GLY A 382 24.49 -4.65 -13.98
CA GLY A 382 24.25 -3.23 -13.77
C GLY A 382 24.24 -2.41 -15.06
N THR A 383 24.91 -2.87 -16.12
CA THR A 383 24.90 -2.19 -17.43
C THR A 383 23.50 -2.10 -18.03
N GLY A 384 22.65 -3.11 -17.85
CA GLY A 384 21.25 -3.01 -18.28
C GLY A 384 20.45 -2.04 -17.42
N ALA A 385 20.69 -2.04 -16.10
CA ALA A 385 19.92 -1.24 -15.14
C ALA A 385 20.14 0.28 -15.28
N ILE A 386 21.29 0.71 -15.81
CA ILE A 386 21.58 2.14 -16.01
C ILE A 386 20.95 2.73 -17.28
N ILE A 387 20.53 1.90 -18.25
CA ILE A 387 20.03 2.36 -19.56
C ILE A 387 18.79 3.26 -19.43
N PRO A 388 17.75 2.90 -18.63
CA PRO A 388 16.61 3.78 -18.44
C PRO A 388 16.98 5.16 -17.89
N THR A 389 17.88 5.20 -16.90
CA THR A 389 18.30 6.47 -16.30
C THR A 389 19.17 7.29 -17.25
N ALA A 390 20.03 6.65 -18.03
CA ALA A 390 20.80 7.30 -19.10
C ALA A 390 19.87 7.98 -20.12
N LYS A 391 18.80 7.29 -20.54
CA LYS A 391 17.78 7.83 -21.44
C LYS A 391 17.06 9.04 -20.84
N ASP A 392 16.69 8.98 -19.56
CA ASP A 392 16.06 10.09 -18.85
C ASP A 392 17.01 11.31 -18.77
N LEU A 393 18.28 11.10 -18.41
CA LEU A 393 19.30 12.15 -18.36
C LEU A 393 19.48 12.80 -19.74
N LYS A 394 19.54 11.99 -20.80
CA LYS A 394 19.68 12.47 -22.18
C LYS A 394 18.47 13.27 -22.63
N ALA A 395 17.26 12.84 -22.28
CA ALA A 395 16.02 13.54 -22.58
C ALA A 395 15.90 14.90 -21.87
N LEU A 396 16.57 15.07 -20.72
CA LEU A 396 16.70 16.35 -20.01
C LEU A 396 17.75 17.29 -20.64
N GLY A 397 18.45 16.87 -21.70
CA GLY A 397 19.45 17.67 -22.40
C GLY A 397 20.87 17.56 -21.84
N ASN A 398 21.12 16.62 -20.92
CA ASN A 398 22.47 16.39 -20.39
C ASN A 398 23.38 15.73 -21.44
N LYS A 399 24.68 16.01 -21.37
CA LYS A 399 25.71 15.17 -21.97
C LYS A 399 25.85 13.93 -21.09
N VAL A 400 25.68 12.74 -21.65
CA VAL A 400 25.71 11.48 -20.90
C VAL A 400 26.88 10.62 -21.35
N ILE A 401 27.79 10.32 -20.41
CA ILE A 401 28.93 9.43 -20.64
C ILE A 401 28.65 8.11 -19.90
N GLY A 402 28.61 7.01 -20.64
CA GLY A 402 28.48 5.67 -20.08
C GLY A 402 29.84 5.05 -19.81
N ILE A 403 29.99 4.35 -18.68
CA ILE A 403 31.15 3.49 -18.40
C ILE A 403 30.67 2.07 -18.14
N VAL A 404 31.19 1.10 -18.90
CA VAL A 404 30.83 -0.32 -18.76
C VAL A 404 32.03 -1.12 -18.29
N GLY A 405 31.88 -1.77 -17.13
CA GLY A 405 32.91 -2.64 -16.55
C GLY A 405 32.55 -4.12 -16.67
N ALA A 406 33.51 -4.92 -17.18
CA ALA A 406 33.41 -6.37 -17.23
C ALA A 406 34.73 -7.06 -16.86
N ARG A 407 34.66 -8.36 -16.53
CA ARG A 407 35.87 -9.16 -16.25
C ARG A 407 36.71 -9.38 -17.50
N SER A 408 36.03 -9.69 -18.60
CA SER A 408 36.58 -9.95 -19.94
C SER A 408 35.57 -9.51 -21.00
N ALA A 409 35.99 -9.49 -22.26
CA ALA A 409 35.19 -9.14 -23.42
C ALA A 409 33.92 -10.02 -23.51
N ASP A 410 34.06 -11.31 -23.23
CA ASP A 410 32.96 -12.28 -23.25
C ASP A 410 31.91 -12.05 -22.15
N SER A 411 32.21 -11.21 -21.16
CA SER A 411 31.28 -10.87 -20.07
C SER A 411 30.54 -9.54 -20.29
N LEU A 412 30.84 -8.84 -21.38
CA LEU A 412 30.19 -7.57 -21.70
C LEU A 412 28.75 -7.80 -22.14
N ILE A 413 27.85 -6.98 -21.62
CA ILE A 413 26.43 -7.02 -21.97
C ILE A 413 25.92 -5.61 -22.24
N MET A 414 24.94 -5.49 -23.14
CA MET A 414 24.17 -4.26 -23.38
C MET A 414 24.98 -3.00 -23.75
N VAL A 415 26.24 -3.13 -24.17
CA VAL A 415 27.09 -2.00 -24.58
C VAL A 415 26.44 -1.22 -25.72
N ASP A 416 26.02 -1.91 -26.78
CA ASP A 416 25.39 -1.26 -27.94
C ASP A 416 24.08 -0.54 -27.59
N ALA A 417 23.28 -1.13 -26.69
CA ALA A 417 22.04 -0.52 -26.24
C ALA A 417 22.29 0.74 -25.39
N LEU A 418 23.35 0.74 -24.56
CA LEU A 418 23.77 1.92 -23.82
C LEU A 418 24.32 3.01 -24.77
N SER A 419 25.09 2.63 -25.78
CA SER A 419 25.63 3.57 -26.78
C SER A 419 24.55 4.29 -27.58
N GLN A 420 23.34 3.74 -27.68
CA GLN A 420 22.21 4.42 -28.32
C GLN A 420 21.60 5.55 -27.48
N VAL A 421 21.87 5.57 -26.17
CA VAL A 421 21.29 6.56 -25.22
C VAL A 421 22.35 7.43 -24.53
N CYS A 422 23.63 7.23 -24.82
CA CYS A 422 24.75 8.03 -24.32
C CYS A 422 25.45 8.77 -25.48
N ASP A 423 26.09 9.90 -25.18
CA ASP A 423 26.97 10.61 -26.11
C ASP A 423 28.27 9.87 -26.35
N GLU A 424 28.76 9.20 -25.29
CA GLU A 424 29.99 8.43 -25.30
C GLU A 424 29.83 7.21 -24.40
N VAL A 425 30.45 6.08 -24.77
CA VAL A 425 30.53 4.89 -23.93
C VAL A 425 31.96 4.40 -23.87
N VAL A 426 32.52 4.39 -22.66
CA VAL A 426 33.84 3.84 -22.36
C VAL A 426 33.68 2.41 -21.84
N VAL A 427 34.37 1.47 -22.47
CA VAL A 427 34.38 0.07 -22.04
C VAL A 427 35.68 -0.21 -21.30
N THR A 428 35.58 -0.83 -20.12
CA THR A 428 36.72 -1.32 -19.35
C THR A 428 36.64 -2.83 -19.13
N THR A 429 37.74 -3.54 -19.36
CA THR A 429 37.86 -4.97 -19.02
C THR A 429 39.04 -5.20 -18.09
N ASN A 430 38.86 -6.01 -17.04
CA ASN A 430 39.93 -6.26 -16.07
C ASN A 430 41.18 -6.87 -16.72
N ASP A 431 41.00 -7.73 -17.73
CA ASP A 431 42.08 -8.39 -18.46
C ASP A 431 42.57 -7.62 -19.70
N GLY A 432 41.90 -6.52 -20.08
CA GLY A 432 42.22 -5.73 -21.27
C GLY A 432 41.79 -6.35 -22.59
N SER A 433 40.95 -7.40 -22.56
CA SER A 433 40.46 -8.07 -23.76
C SER A 433 39.56 -7.20 -24.66
N LYS A 434 38.95 -6.14 -24.12
CA LYS A 434 38.24 -5.11 -24.91
C LYS A 434 38.24 -3.75 -24.19
N GLY A 435 38.44 -2.68 -24.95
CA GLY A 435 38.45 -1.32 -24.41
C GLY A 435 39.67 -1.06 -23.51
N LEU A 436 39.51 -0.22 -22.48
CA LEU A 436 40.56 0.07 -21.53
C LEU A 436 40.79 -1.12 -20.60
N ARG A 437 42.06 -1.44 -20.35
CA ARG A 437 42.42 -2.44 -19.34
C ARG A 437 42.30 -1.81 -17.96
N GLY A 438 41.54 -2.42 -17.07
CA GLY A 438 41.39 -1.97 -15.68
C GLY A 438 39.93 -1.89 -15.22
N PHE A 439 39.71 -1.13 -14.14
CA PHE A 439 38.39 -0.94 -13.55
C PHE A 439 37.67 0.31 -14.07
N VAL A 440 36.34 0.35 -13.88
CA VAL A 440 35.51 1.53 -14.22
C VAL A 440 35.97 2.82 -13.53
N THR A 441 36.63 2.71 -12.39
CA THR A 441 37.18 3.84 -11.64
C THR A 441 38.36 4.49 -12.35
N GLU A 442 39.15 3.73 -13.11
CA GLU A 442 40.26 4.28 -13.89
C GLU A 442 39.72 5.13 -15.05
N ALA A 443 38.71 4.61 -15.77
CA ALA A 443 38.01 5.39 -16.79
C ALA A 443 37.33 6.65 -16.20
N LEU A 444 36.69 6.52 -15.04
CA LEU A 444 36.09 7.68 -14.36
C LEU A 444 37.14 8.74 -13.99
N GLN A 445 38.31 8.30 -13.52
CA GLN A 445 39.40 9.21 -13.18
C GLN A 445 39.93 9.99 -14.39
N GLU A 446 39.99 9.36 -15.57
CA GLU A 446 40.36 10.03 -16.82
C GLU A 446 39.29 11.06 -17.23
N ILE A 447 38.01 10.70 -17.17
CA ILE A 447 36.91 11.63 -17.51
C ILE A 447 36.90 12.84 -16.57
N LEU A 448 37.14 12.63 -15.27
CA LEU A 448 37.20 13.70 -14.27
C LEU A 448 38.29 14.75 -14.55
N GLN A 449 39.32 14.41 -15.33
CA GLN A 449 40.37 15.37 -15.71
C GLN A 449 39.96 16.31 -16.85
N HIS A 450 38.93 15.94 -17.60
CA HIS A 450 38.56 16.62 -18.85
C HIS A 450 37.12 17.15 -18.86
N GLU A 451 36.25 16.63 -17.99
CA GLU A 451 34.83 16.96 -17.97
C GLU A 451 34.36 17.46 -16.60
N PRO A 452 33.62 18.58 -16.52
CA PRO A 452 32.97 19.00 -15.29
C PRO A 452 31.70 18.16 -15.05
N ILE A 453 31.87 17.05 -14.34
CA ILE A 453 30.77 16.12 -14.03
C ILE A 453 29.89 16.70 -12.92
N ILE A 454 28.57 16.73 -13.17
CA ILE A 454 27.57 17.24 -12.21
C ILE A 454 26.78 16.13 -11.50
N HIS A 455 26.83 14.90 -12.02
CA HIS A 455 26.07 13.78 -11.50
C HIS A 455 26.69 12.44 -11.90
N VAL A 456 26.76 11.50 -10.96
CA VAL A 456 27.19 10.12 -11.20
C VAL A 456 26.13 9.14 -10.70
N LEU A 457 25.76 8.16 -11.50
CA LEU A 457 25.01 6.97 -11.09
C LEU A 457 25.87 5.73 -11.29
N ALA A 458 26.04 4.90 -10.26
CA ALA A 458 26.77 3.64 -10.38
C ALA A 458 25.92 2.44 -9.91
N ILE A 459 25.81 1.43 -10.78
CA ILE A 459 25.08 0.20 -10.50
C ILE A 459 25.96 -1.01 -10.83
N GLY A 460 26.20 -1.86 -9.84
CA GLY A 460 27.00 -3.06 -10.01
C GLY A 460 27.36 -3.72 -8.68
N PRO A 461 28.47 -4.48 -8.62
CA PRO A 461 28.94 -5.06 -7.36
C PRO A 461 29.18 -3.99 -6.29
N VAL A 462 28.87 -4.30 -5.02
CA VAL A 462 29.04 -3.35 -3.90
C VAL A 462 30.45 -2.77 -3.80
N PRO A 463 31.55 -3.53 -4.01
CA PRO A 463 32.89 -2.96 -4.02
C PRO A 463 33.09 -1.89 -5.11
N MET A 464 32.48 -2.08 -6.29
CA MET A 464 32.53 -1.09 -7.37
C MET A 464 31.79 0.18 -6.98
N MET A 465 30.57 0.05 -6.46
CA MET A 465 29.76 1.19 -6.00
C MET A 465 30.47 1.97 -4.87
N LYS A 466 31.12 1.27 -3.93
CA LYS A 466 31.95 1.87 -2.88
C LYS A 466 33.12 2.66 -3.48
N ALA A 467 33.86 2.06 -4.40
CA ALA A 467 35.03 2.70 -5.01
C ALA A 467 34.66 3.96 -5.80
N VAL A 468 33.57 3.93 -6.57
CA VAL A 468 33.06 5.12 -7.27
C VAL A 468 32.61 6.20 -6.29
N SER A 469 31.92 5.83 -5.22
CA SER A 469 31.46 6.78 -4.19
C SER A 469 32.63 7.48 -3.49
N GLU A 470 33.71 6.76 -3.17
CA GLU A 470 34.89 7.38 -2.56
C GLU A 470 35.68 8.25 -3.52
N MET A 471 35.82 7.83 -4.79
CA MET A 471 36.51 8.62 -5.82
C MET A 471 35.84 9.97 -6.08
N THR A 472 34.52 10.00 -6.06
CA THR A 472 33.71 11.20 -6.34
C THR A 472 33.52 12.11 -5.12
N ARG A 473 33.80 11.60 -3.91
CA ARG A 473 33.63 12.33 -2.64
C ARG A 473 34.52 13.56 -2.57
N SER A 474 35.80 13.42 -2.92
CA SER A 474 36.77 14.53 -2.91
C SER A 474 36.45 15.60 -3.94
N ALA A 475 35.87 15.20 -5.09
CA ALA A 475 35.41 16.10 -6.13
C ALA A 475 34.04 16.74 -5.82
N ILE A 476 33.39 16.36 -4.72
CA ILE A 476 32.07 16.87 -4.29
C ILE A 476 31.01 16.67 -5.38
N ILE A 477 31.09 15.56 -6.10
CA ILE A 477 30.15 15.25 -7.19
C ILE A 477 28.99 14.44 -6.63
N PRO A 478 27.73 14.90 -6.77
CA PRO A 478 26.56 14.12 -6.38
C PRO A 478 26.59 12.72 -7.02
N THR A 479 26.71 11.70 -6.18
CA THR A 479 26.91 10.32 -6.62
C THR A 479 25.86 9.41 -6.00
N TYR A 480 25.06 8.79 -6.85
CA TYR A 480 24.02 7.86 -6.46
C TYR A 480 24.42 6.42 -6.80
N VAL A 481 24.02 5.49 -5.94
CA VAL A 481 24.28 4.06 -6.10
C VAL A 481 23.00 3.25 -5.90
N SER A 482 22.73 2.30 -6.79
CA SER A 482 21.57 1.40 -6.67
C SER A 482 21.94 0.18 -5.83
N LEU A 483 21.54 0.18 -4.56
CA LEU A 483 21.94 -0.86 -3.62
C LEU A 483 21.24 -2.20 -3.89
N ASN A 484 22.02 -3.29 -3.95
CA ASN A 484 21.54 -4.66 -4.09
C ASN A 484 21.44 -5.38 -2.72
N ALA A 485 20.68 -4.80 -1.78
CA ALA A 485 20.41 -5.42 -0.49
C ALA A 485 19.50 -6.66 -0.62
N VAL A 486 19.57 -7.59 0.34
CA VAL A 486 18.68 -8.77 0.40
C VAL A 486 17.23 -8.30 0.53
N MET A 487 16.33 -8.75 -0.35
CA MET A 487 14.91 -8.40 -0.33
C MET A 487 14.02 -9.64 -0.22
N VAL A 488 12.79 -9.45 0.29
CA VAL A 488 11.77 -10.51 0.38
C VAL A 488 10.43 -10.00 -0.17
N ASP A 489 9.79 -9.09 0.56
CA ASP A 489 8.50 -8.52 0.17
C ASP A 489 8.66 -7.47 -0.93
N GLY A 490 9.65 -6.59 -0.77
CA GLY A 490 9.89 -5.46 -1.68
C GLY A 490 8.98 -4.25 -1.44
N THR A 491 8.25 -4.21 -0.32
CA THR A 491 7.18 -3.24 -0.03
C THR A 491 7.36 -2.51 1.31
N GLY A 492 8.49 -2.68 1.97
CA GLY A 492 8.82 -2.03 3.25
C GLY A 492 8.26 -2.72 4.50
N MET A 493 7.69 -3.92 4.38
CA MET A 493 6.99 -4.56 5.50
C MET A 493 7.91 -5.33 6.46
N CYS A 494 9.03 -5.88 5.98
CA CYS A 494 9.85 -6.81 6.79
C CYS A 494 11.22 -6.27 7.24
N GLY A 495 11.76 -5.24 6.59
CA GLY A 495 13.09 -4.70 6.90
C GLY A 495 14.29 -5.59 6.51
N ALA A 496 14.09 -6.66 5.72
CA ALA A 496 15.19 -7.50 5.21
C ALA A 496 16.23 -6.67 4.43
N CYS A 497 15.72 -5.74 3.60
CA CYS A 497 16.52 -4.85 2.76
C CYS A 497 17.07 -3.61 3.49
N ARG A 498 17.10 -3.63 4.83
CA ARG A 498 17.61 -2.49 5.58
C ARG A 498 19.08 -2.21 5.23
N VAL A 499 19.37 -0.92 5.13
CA VAL A 499 20.69 -0.34 4.91
C VAL A 499 20.86 0.85 5.85
N THR A 500 22.11 1.19 6.17
CA THR A 500 22.42 2.41 6.93
C THR A 500 22.89 3.47 5.95
N VAL A 501 22.19 4.61 5.91
CA VAL A 501 22.51 5.75 5.06
C VAL A 501 22.48 7.02 5.90
N GLY A 502 23.63 7.70 6.02
CA GLY A 502 23.74 8.94 6.80
C GLY A 502 23.51 8.74 8.31
N GLY A 503 23.82 7.56 8.84
CA GLY A 503 23.57 7.18 10.24
C GLY A 503 22.14 6.70 10.52
N GLU A 504 21.23 6.73 9.54
CA GLU A 504 19.85 6.29 9.69
C GLU A 504 19.59 4.94 9.04
N THR A 505 18.71 4.14 9.64
CA THR A 505 18.20 2.92 9.00
C THR A 505 17.17 3.27 7.93
N LYS A 506 17.42 2.86 6.69
CA LYS A 506 16.49 2.97 5.55
C LYS A 506 16.21 1.59 4.98
N PHE A 507 15.07 1.43 4.31
CA PHE A 507 14.70 0.19 3.61
C PHE A 507 14.89 0.38 2.11
N ALA A 508 15.83 -0.34 1.49
CA ALA A 508 16.19 -0.15 0.08
C ALA A 508 15.01 -0.36 -0.89
N CYS A 509 14.08 -1.27 -0.59
CA CYS A 509 12.92 -1.52 -1.45
C CYS A 509 11.86 -0.40 -1.44
N PHE A 510 11.90 0.48 -0.44
CA PHE A 510 10.86 1.51 -0.22
C PHE A 510 11.43 2.92 -0.30
N HIS A 511 12.63 3.15 0.23
CA HIS A 511 13.30 4.47 0.21
C HIS A 511 14.36 4.59 -0.89
N GLY A 512 14.64 3.49 -1.61
CA GLY A 512 15.66 3.41 -2.66
C GLY A 512 15.08 2.70 -3.89
N PRO A 513 15.86 1.92 -4.66
CA PRO A 513 17.15 1.35 -4.29
C PRO A 513 18.33 2.33 -4.42
N ASP A 514 18.12 3.46 -5.09
CA ASP A 514 19.13 4.50 -5.27
C ASP A 514 19.30 5.32 -3.99
N PHE A 515 20.54 5.43 -3.52
CA PHE A 515 20.91 6.27 -2.38
C PHE A 515 22.13 7.12 -2.71
N ASP A 516 22.29 8.22 -1.97
CA ASP A 516 23.52 9.00 -1.93
C ASP A 516 24.69 8.12 -1.48
N GLY A 517 25.55 7.74 -2.43
CA GLY A 517 26.67 6.82 -2.24
C GLY A 517 27.67 7.32 -1.21
N HIS A 518 27.78 8.64 -1.01
CA HIS A 518 28.69 9.21 -0.01
C HIS A 518 28.20 8.97 1.43
N LYS A 519 26.95 8.58 1.61
CA LYS A 519 26.33 8.35 2.92
C LYS A 519 26.09 6.88 3.25
N VAL A 520 26.35 5.96 2.32
CA VAL A 520 26.08 4.52 2.50
C VAL A 520 27.14 3.85 3.38
N ASP A 521 26.70 3.08 4.38
CA ASP A 521 27.56 2.13 5.09
C ASP A 521 27.75 0.85 4.26
N PHE A 522 28.72 0.89 3.34
CA PHE A 522 29.04 -0.22 2.46
C PHE A 522 29.55 -1.47 3.20
N ASP A 523 30.23 -1.29 4.33
CA ASP A 523 30.80 -2.41 5.09
C ASP A 523 29.70 -3.21 5.79
N ASN A 524 28.69 -2.52 6.34
CA ASN A 524 27.48 -3.17 6.83
C ASN A 524 26.75 -3.91 5.71
N LEU A 525 26.51 -3.25 4.57
CA LEU A 525 25.82 -3.87 3.43
C LEU A 525 26.53 -5.15 2.96
N MET A 526 27.85 -5.12 2.78
CA MET A 526 28.64 -6.30 2.37
C MET A 526 28.58 -7.43 3.39
N LYS A 527 28.57 -7.13 4.70
CA LYS A 527 28.37 -8.15 5.75
C LYS A 527 26.99 -8.79 5.64
N ARG A 528 25.95 -7.98 5.40
CA ARG A 528 24.57 -8.47 5.26
C ARG A 528 24.37 -9.33 4.02
N GLN A 529 25.02 -9.02 2.89
CA GLN A 529 24.97 -9.84 1.68
C GLN A 529 25.56 -11.24 1.87
N LYS A 530 26.47 -11.43 2.83
CA LYS A 530 27.10 -12.73 3.09
C LYS A 530 26.33 -13.60 4.09
N MET A 531 25.18 -13.12 4.58
CA MET A 531 24.43 -13.76 5.67
C MET A 531 23.94 -15.18 5.34
N PHE A 532 23.58 -15.44 4.08
CA PHE A 532 22.95 -16.69 3.64
C PHE A 532 23.79 -17.55 2.70
N VAL A 533 25.08 -17.21 2.53
CA VAL A 533 25.98 -17.91 1.58
C VAL A 533 26.03 -19.43 1.81
N LYS A 534 25.93 -19.89 3.06
CA LYS A 534 25.90 -21.32 3.37
C LYS A 534 24.61 -21.97 2.82
N GLN A 535 23.46 -21.35 3.06
CA GLN A 535 22.15 -21.81 2.62
C GLN A 535 22.04 -21.75 1.08
N GLU A 536 22.53 -20.68 0.47
CA GLU A 536 22.58 -20.50 -0.99
C GLU A 536 23.37 -21.61 -1.67
N LYS A 537 24.55 -21.97 -1.13
CA LYS A 537 25.36 -23.09 -1.63
C LYS A 537 24.66 -24.43 -1.51
N LEU A 538 24.01 -24.70 -0.37
CA LEU A 538 23.24 -25.93 -0.16
C LEU A 538 22.05 -26.01 -1.12
N ALA A 539 21.35 -24.89 -1.32
CA ALA A 539 20.22 -24.81 -2.24
C ALA A 539 20.67 -25.06 -3.69
N LEU A 540 21.75 -24.43 -4.14
CA LEU A 540 22.28 -24.65 -5.49
C LEU A 540 22.74 -26.11 -5.69
N ALA A 541 23.46 -26.69 -4.72
CA ALA A 541 23.91 -28.07 -4.79
C ALA A 541 22.76 -29.10 -4.80
N SER A 542 21.58 -28.73 -4.27
CA SER A 542 20.38 -29.58 -4.30
C SER A 542 19.66 -29.60 -5.64
N MET A 543 20.03 -28.71 -6.58
CA MET A 543 19.42 -28.71 -7.91
C MET A 543 19.81 -29.99 -8.66
N LYS A 544 18.80 -30.74 -9.11
CA LYS A 544 18.99 -31.77 -10.13
C LYS A 544 18.94 -31.05 -11.47
N ILE A 545 20.12 -30.82 -12.06
CA ILE A 545 20.26 -30.20 -13.40
C ILE A 545 19.84 -31.21 -14.46
#